data_AF-A0AAJ6IQX9-F1
#
_entry.id   AF-A0AAJ6IQX9-F1
#
_cell.length_a   1.000
_cell.length_b   1.000
_cell.length_c   1.000
_cell.angle_alpha   90.00
_cell.angle_beta   90.00
_cell.angle_gamma   90.00
#
_symmetry.space_group_name_H-M   'P 1'
#
loop_
_entity.id
_entity.type
_entity.pdbx_description
1 polymer ?
#
loop_
_entity_poly.entity_id
_entity_poly.type
_entity_poly.pdbx_seq_one_letter_code
_entity_poly.pdbx_strand_id
1 'polypeptide(L)'
;MEIASISFEWKEELVNPLFKTYRVVCTIKTKENVTVTGSTTAKIESVKLSRDIIDVLELECSEMAEDRALKQADEMLFYATGERCYERKRRHRED
;
A
#
# COMPACT_ATOMS: atom_id res chain seq x y z
N MET A 1 -12.88 6.10 -15.04
CA MET A 1 -11.96 7.13 -14.53
C MET A 1 -10.53 6.79 -14.91
N GLU A 2 -9.80 7.74 -15.48
CA GLU A 2 -8.40 7.55 -15.87
C GLU A 2 -7.45 8.07 -14.79
N ILE A 3 -6.47 7.25 -14.42
CA ILE A 3 -5.41 7.62 -13.48
C ILE A 3 -4.35 8.46 -14.20
N ALA A 4 -4.00 9.61 -13.62
CA ALA A 4 -2.91 10.45 -14.12
C ALA A 4 -1.57 9.99 -13.55
N SER A 5 -1.51 9.66 -12.26
CA SER A 5 -0.29 9.18 -11.61
C SER A 5 -0.59 8.41 -10.32
N ILE A 6 0.29 7.46 -9.99
CA ILE A 6 0.37 6.79 -8.69
C ILE A 6 1.80 6.98 -8.18
N SER A 7 1.96 7.45 -6.95
CA SER A 7 3.27 7.64 -6.33
C SER A 7 3.31 7.05 -4.93
N PHE A 8 4.50 6.58 -4.54
CA PHE A 8 4.77 6.02 -3.22
C PHE A 8 5.82 6.86 -2.50
N GLU A 9 5.53 7.19 -1.24
CA GLU A 9 6.47 7.82 -0.32
C GLU A 9 6.71 6.91 0.87
N TRP A 10 7.99 6.68 1.18
CA TRP A 10 8.43 5.86 2.29
C TRP A 10 8.99 6.76 3.39
N LYS A 11 8.32 6.79 4.54
CA LYS A 11 8.74 7.59 5.70
C LYS A 11 9.24 6.65 6.79
N GLU A 12 10.53 6.70 7.09
CA GLU A 12 11.12 5.93 8.18
C GLU A 12 10.57 6.44 9.52
N GLU A 13 9.99 5.55 10.32
CA GLU A 13 9.43 5.88 11.63
C GLU A 13 10.31 5.37 12.78
N LEU A 14 10.91 4.18 12.61
CA LEU A 14 11.73 3.55 13.63
C LEU A 14 12.86 2.76 13.00
N VAL A 15 14.06 2.91 13.57
CA VAL A 15 15.23 2.11 13.20
C VAL A 15 15.54 1.13 14.33
N ASN A 16 15.53 -0.15 14.00
CA ASN A 16 16.03 -1.24 14.84
C ASN A 16 17.24 -1.88 14.14
N PRO A 17 18.22 -2.43 14.89
CA PRO A 17 19.35 -3.15 14.29
C PRO A 17 18.94 -4.26 13.31
N LEU A 18 17.78 -4.90 13.52
CA LEU A 18 17.30 -6.01 12.70
C LEU A 18 16.36 -5.56 11.58
N PHE A 19 15.56 -4.52 11.80
CA PHE A 19 14.55 -4.07 10.84
C PHE A 19 14.30 -2.56 10.93
N LYS A 20 13.69 -1.98 9.91
CA LYS A 20 13.21 -0.61 9.89
C LYS A 20 11.71 -0.60 9.72
N THR A 21 11.02 0.22 10.51
CA THR A 21 9.60 0.47 10.34
C THR A 21 9.43 1.67 9.43
N TYR A 22 8.64 1.50 8.39
CA TYR A 22 8.26 2.55 7.45
C TYR A 22 6.77 2.76 7.47
N ARG A 23 6.37 4.02 7.38
CA ARG A 23 5.06 4.41 6.89
C ARG A 23 5.13 4.59 5.38
N VAL A 24 4.42 3.72 4.66
CA VAL A 24 4.30 3.76 3.21
C VAL A 24 3.03 4.48 2.86
N VAL A 25 3.16 5.56 2.10
CA VAL A 25 2.05 6.41 1.68
C VAL A 25 1.89 6.28 0.17
N CYS A 26 0.71 5.86 -0.28
CA CYS A 26 0.35 5.82 -1.69
C CYS A 26 -0.56 6.99 -2.01
N THR A 27 -0.23 7.77 -3.03
CA THR A 27 -1.08 8.86 -3.53
C THR A 27 -1.53 8.55 -4.95
N ILE A 28 -2.83 8.59 -5.18
CA ILE A 28 -3.44 8.42 -6.50
C ILE A 28 -4.00 9.77 -6.93
N LYS A 29 -3.58 10.23 -8.12
CA LYS A 29 -4.12 11.42 -8.76
C LYS A 29 -4.82 11.02 -10.06
N THR A 30 -6.07 11.43 -10.21
CA THR A 30 -6.87 11.19 -11.42
C THR A 30 -6.70 12.33 -12.40
N LYS A 31 -7.04 12.11 -13.68
CA LYS A 31 -7.07 13.20 -14.68
C LYS A 31 -8.14 14.26 -14.39
N GLU A 32 -9.13 13.92 -13.58
CA GLU A 32 -10.21 14.81 -13.12
C GLU A 32 -9.80 15.63 -11.88
N ASN A 33 -8.50 15.64 -11.53
CA ASN A 33 -7.94 16.34 -10.37
C ASN A 33 -8.43 15.84 -9.01
N VAL A 34 -9.00 14.63 -8.92
CA VAL A 34 -9.23 13.97 -7.63
C VAL A 34 -7.90 13.41 -7.13
N THR A 35 -7.57 13.71 -5.89
CA THR A 35 -6.36 13.20 -5.23
C THR A 35 -6.78 12.48 -3.95
N VAL A 36 -6.35 11.23 -3.80
CA VAL A 36 -6.57 10.43 -2.59
C VAL A 36 -5.28 9.81 -2.11
N THR A 37 -5.21 9.52 -0.82
CA THR A 37 -3.98 9.04 -0.17
C THR A 37 -4.27 7.92 0.80
N GLY A 38 -3.74 6.73 0.54
CA GLY A 38 -3.74 5.59 1.46
C GLY A 38 -2.41 5.46 2.18
N SER A 39 -2.38 4.87 3.38
CA SER A 39 -1.11 4.66 4.08
C SER A 39 -1.09 3.40 4.94
N THR A 40 -0.02 2.61 4.84
CA THR A 40 0.20 1.44 5.69
C THR A 40 1.53 1.54 6.43
N THR A 41 1.69 0.71 7.44
CA THR A 41 2.95 0.52 8.15
C THR A 41 3.56 -0.81 7.72
N ALA A 42 4.87 -0.83 7.44
CA ALA A 42 5.61 -2.02 7.07
C ALA A 42 6.92 -2.10 7.86
N LYS A 43 7.30 -3.30 8.28
CA LYS A 43 8.60 -3.59 8.89
C LYS A 43 9.45 -4.29 7.85
N ILE A 44 10.55 -3.67 7.42
CA ILE A 44 11.44 -4.20 6.38
C ILE A 44 12.76 -4.61 7.02
N GLU A 45 13.31 -5.76 6.64
CA GLU A 45 14.60 -6.21 7.15
C GLU A 45 15.72 -5.22 6.82
N SER A 46 16.59 -4.94 7.79
CA SER A 46 17.76 -4.05 7.61
C SER A 46 19.02 -4.82 7.21
N VAL A 47 19.02 -6.12 7.48
CA VAL A 47 20.12 -7.06 7.27
C VAL A 47 19.54 -8.38 6.79
N LYS A 48 20.36 -9.23 6.18
CA LYS A 48 19.91 -10.58 5.78
C LYS A 48 19.62 -11.42 7.03
N LEU A 49 18.34 -11.67 7.29
CA LEU A 49 17.90 -12.49 8.43
C LEU A 49 17.57 -13.92 8.00
N SER A 50 17.58 -14.86 8.95
CA SER A 50 17.05 -16.20 8.71
C SER A 50 15.53 -16.14 8.63
N ARG A 51 14.93 -17.10 7.92
CA ARG A 51 13.48 -17.16 7.72
C ARG A 51 12.70 -17.23 9.04
N ASP A 52 13.21 -17.96 10.02
CA ASP A 52 12.59 -18.06 11.35
C ASP A 52 12.50 -16.69 12.05
N ILE A 53 13.51 -15.82 11.89
CA ILE A 53 13.51 -14.48 12.48
C ILE A 53 12.54 -13.57 11.72
N ILE A 54 12.51 -13.67 10.38
CA ILE A 54 11.57 -12.94 9.53
C ILE A 54 10.12 -13.26 9.93
N ASP A 55 9.82 -14.54 10.11
CA ASP A 55 8.47 -15.01 10.45
C ASP A 55 8.07 -14.56 11.87
N VAL A 56 8.97 -14.67 12.85
CA VAL A 56 8.71 -14.23 14.24
C VAL A 56 8.52 -12.71 14.36
N LEU A 57 9.27 -11.94 13.56
CA LEU A 57 9.19 -10.47 13.58
C LEU A 57 8.10 -9.91 12.65
N GLU A 58 7.44 -10.79 11.88
CA GLU A 58 6.43 -10.44 10.87
C GLU A 58 6.97 -9.39 9.89
N LEU A 59 8.19 -9.58 9.39
CA LEU A 59 8.79 -8.65 8.43
C LEU A 59 8.13 -8.83 7.06
N GLU A 60 7.96 -7.71 6.36
CA GLU A 60 7.30 -7.64 5.06
C GLU A 60 8.30 -7.35 3.93
N CYS A 61 7.93 -7.79 2.73
CA CYS A 61 8.58 -7.34 1.49
C CYS A 61 8.03 -5.95 1.10
N SER A 62 8.87 -5.14 0.45
CA SER A 62 8.48 -3.78 0.04
C SER A 62 7.26 -3.74 -0.87
N GLU A 63 7.15 -4.68 -1.82
CA GLU A 63 6.02 -4.79 -2.75
C GLU A 63 4.67 -5.02 -2.04
N MET A 64 4.67 -5.80 -0.95
CA MET A 64 3.45 -6.05 -0.17
C MET A 64 2.97 -4.80 0.56
N ALA A 65 3.91 -3.98 1.03
CA ALA A 65 3.58 -2.71 1.68
C ALA A 65 2.98 -1.71 0.69
N GLU A 66 3.56 -1.59 -0.50
CA GLU A 66 3.03 -0.74 -1.57
C GLU A 66 1.64 -1.20 -2.03
N ASP A 67 1.44 -2.50 -2.24
CA ASP A 67 0.13 -3.06 -2.61
C ASP A 67 -0.94 -2.77 -1.53
N ARG A 68 -0.60 -2.89 -0.25
CA ARG A 68 -1.54 -2.53 0.84
C ARG A 68 -1.84 -1.04 0.88
N ALA A 69 -0.82 -0.18 0.75
CA ALA A 69 -1.03 1.28 0.70
C ALA A 69 -1.89 1.69 -0.50
N LEU A 70 -1.66 1.06 -1.66
CA LEU A 70 -2.41 1.26 -2.88
C LEU A 70 -3.87 0.81 -2.74
N LYS A 71 -4.12 -0.36 -2.13
CA LYS A 71 -5.50 -0.84 -1.86
C LYS A 71 -6.29 0.12 -0.98
N GLN A 72 -5.65 0.69 0.05
CA GLN A 72 -6.29 1.71 0.86
C GLN A 72 -6.58 2.98 0.06
N ALA A 73 -5.63 3.44 -0.76
CA ALA A 73 -5.84 4.61 -1.60
C ALA A 73 -6.96 4.38 -2.63
N ASP A 74 -7.03 3.19 -3.23
CA ASP A 74 -8.10 2.76 -4.15
C ASP A 74 -9.47 2.72 -3.47
N GLU A 75 -9.53 2.23 -2.23
CA GLU A 75 -10.76 2.25 -1.44
C GLU A 75 -11.24 3.68 -1.16
N MET A 76 -10.32 4.58 -0.80
CA MET A 76 -10.65 6.00 -0.65
C MET A 76 -11.12 6.63 -1.96
N LEU A 77 -10.51 6.26 -3.09
CA LEU A 77 -10.94 6.73 -4.39
C LEU A 77 -12.36 6.29 -4.71
N PHE A 78 -12.67 5.02 -4.41
CA PHE A 78 -14.02 4.47 -4.58
C PHE A 78 -15.05 5.21 -3.73
N TYR A 79 -14.72 5.53 -2.47
CA TYR A 79 -15.61 6.34 -1.64
C TYR A 79 -15.79 7.78 -2.15
N ALA A 80 -14.76 8.36 -2.76
CA ALA A 80 -14.81 9.73 -3.29
C ALA A 80 -15.55 9.83 -4.64
N THR A 81 -15.42 8.82 -5.50
CA THR A 81 -15.83 8.90 -6.92
C THR A 81 -16.82 7.82 -7.36
N GLY A 82 -17.02 6.77 -6.57
CA GLY A 82 -17.81 5.59 -6.94
C GLY A 82 -17.08 4.61 -7.88
N GLU A 83 -15.82 4.88 -8.23
CA GLU A 83 -15.03 4.08 -9.17
C GLU A 83 -13.72 3.59 -8.54
N ARG A 84 -13.24 2.41 -8.95
CA ARG A 84 -11.96 1.84 -8.52
C ARG A 84 -10.91 2.01 -9.61
N CYS A 85 -9.66 2.22 -9.21
CA CYS A 85 -8.48 2.18 -10.09
C CYS A 85 -8.24 0.76 -10.62
N TYR A 86 -8.58 -0.24 -9.82
CA TYR A 86 -8.48 -1.65 -10.18
C TYR A 86 -9.87 -2.27 -10.17
N GLU A 87 -10.42 -2.53 -11.36
CA GLU A 87 -11.60 -3.38 -11.49
C GLU A 87 -11.25 -4.81 -11.06
N ARG A 88 -11.53 -5.15 -9.80
CA ARG A 88 -11.73 -6.55 -9.44
C ARG A 88 -13.01 -6.95 -10.19
N LYS A 89 -12.92 -7.83 -11.21
CA LYS A 89 -14.11 -8.37 -11.90
C LYS A 89 -15.14 -8.73 -10.82
N ARG A 90 -16.30 -8.07 -10.86
CA ARG A 90 -17.41 -8.41 -9.98
C ARG A 90 -17.66 -9.90 -10.18
N ARG A 91 -17.37 -10.72 -9.16
CA ARG A 91 -17.99 -12.04 -9.12
C ARG A 91 -19.46 -11.73 -8.88
N HIS A 92 -20.25 -11.75 -9.95
CA HIS A 92 -21.69 -11.83 -9.86
C HIS A 92 -21.99 -12.90 -8.81
N ARG A 93 -22.51 -12.47 -7.67
CA ARG A 93 -23.27 -13.36 -6.80
C ARG A 93 -24.66 -13.32 -7.41
N GLU A 94 -24.91 -14.27 -8.32
CA GLU A 94 -26.29 -14.57 -8.69
C GLU A 94 -27.01 -15.08 -7.45
N ASP A 95 -28.29 -14.69 -7.37
CA ASP A 95 -29.21 -14.77 -6.23
C ASP A 95 -29.28 -16.12 -5.50
#